data_AF-A0AAD5ZMY2-F1
#
_entry.id   AF-A0AAD5ZMY2-F1
#
_cell.length_a   1.000
_cell.length_b   1.000
_cell.length_c   1.000
_cell.angle_alpha   90.00
_cell.angle_beta   90.00
_cell.angle_gamma   90.00
#
_symmetry.space_group_name_H-M   'P 1'
#
loop_
_entity.id
_entity.type
_entity.pdbx_description
1 polymer ?
#
loop_
_entity_poly.entity_id
_entity_poly.type
_entity_poly.pdbx_seq_one_letter_code
_entity_poly.pdbx_strand_id
1 'polypeptide(L)'
;MGSEALVANGIQKGQNIENGTDNSQISESGRQIQNCIMHELILEGNLENGHQIQNGSVKEHADGFSVRRLELSDHKKGFVELLGQLSPTRPLSEEEFQERFTELASMDSDHHICVIEDPISCQVVATGSIFIERKFIRGCSKVGHIEDVVVDKGARGLRLGHRVVKHLVDHAKATGCYKVVLYCKPELREFYQKCGFMEKNVQMAFYF
;
A
#
# COMPACT_ATOMS: atom_id res chain seq x y z
N MET A 1 9.31 27.28 -39.27
CA MET A 1 8.00 26.62 -39.41
C MET A 1 7.95 25.51 -38.37
N GLY A 2 7.18 25.53 -37.28
CA GLY A 2 6.36 26.54 -36.63
C GLY A 2 6.16 26.00 -35.20
N SER A 3 6.41 26.83 -34.19
CA SER A 3 6.14 26.55 -32.79
C SER A 3 4.88 27.33 -32.41
N GLU A 4 3.79 26.66 -32.06
CA GLU A 4 2.62 27.34 -31.50
C GLU A 4 2.46 26.97 -30.02
N ALA A 5 2.82 27.95 -29.19
CA ALA A 5 2.40 28.05 -27.82
C ALA A 5 0.94 28.54 -27.79
N LEU A 6 0.07 27.82 -27.12
CA LEU A 6 -1.28 28.29 -26.82
C LEU A 6 -1.24 29.21 -25.59
N VAL A 7 -1.52 30.48 -25.85
CA VAL A 7 -1.75 31.54 -24.87
C VAL A 7 -3.16 31.37 -24.29
N ALA A 8 -3.27 31.27 -22.97
CA ALA A 8 -4.53 31.43 -22.26
C ALA A 8 -4.73 32.90 -21.88
N ASN A 9 -5.83 33.51 -22.34
CA ASN A 9 -6.32 34.79 -21.84
C ASN A 9 -7.84 34.76 -21.82
N GLY A 10 -8.44 35.18 -20.70
CA GLY A 10 -9.88 35.44 -20.61
C GLY A 10 -10.43 35.38 -19.19
N ILE A 11 -10.34 36.48 -18.44
CA ILE A 11 -11.10 36.75 -17.21
C ILE A 11 -12.41 37.43 -17.60
N GLN A 12 -13.56 36.96 -17.11
CA GLN A 12 -14.74 37.81 -16.87
C GLN A 12 -15.39 37.47 -15.53
N LYS A 13 -15.51 38.51 -14.68
CA LYS A 13 -16.32 38.56 -13.45
C LYS A 13 -17.79 38.79 -13.82
N GLY A 14 -18.72 38.21 -13.07
CA GLY A 14 -20.07 38.78 -12.97
C GLY A 14 -21.19 37.89 -12.44
N GLN A 15 -21.61 38.22 -11.21
CA GLN A 15 -22.99 38.24 -10.69
C GLN A 15 -23.62 36.98 -10.04
N ASN A 16 -23.96 37.20 -8.76
CA ASN A 16 -24.86 36.46 -7.89
C ASN A 16 -26.29 36.42 -8.45
N ILE A 17 -26.94 35.27 -8.35
CA ILE A 17 -28.39 35.16 -8.25
C ILE A 17 -28.69 34.13 -7.16
N GLU A 18 -29.27 34.62 -6.05
CA GLU A 18 -29.95 33.81 -5.05
C GLU A 18 -31.20 33.18 -5.67
N ASN A 19 -31.41 31.88 -5.45
CA ASN A 19 -32.74 31.30 -5.43
C ASN A 19 -32.71 30.09 -4.50
N GLY A 20 -33.49 30.19 -3.42
CA GLY A 20 -33.72 29.10 -2.49
C GLY A 20 -34.53 27.99 -3.13
N THR A 21 -34.14 26.77 -2.82
CA THR A 21 -35.03 25.61 -2.81
C THR A 21 -34.77 24.83 -1.54
N ASP A 22 -35.80 24.82 -0.70
CA ASP A 22 -36.04 23.82 0.33
C ASP A 22 -35.94 22.43 -0.30
N ASN A 23 -35.16 21.55 0.31
CA ASN A 23 -35.14 20.13 -0.05
C ASN A 23 -34.78 19.31 1.19
N SER A 24 -35.76 19.24 2.09
CA SER A 24 -35.95 18.16 3.05
C SER A 24 -36.09 16.80 2.35
N GLN A 25 -35.03 16.30 1.72
CA GLN A 25 -34.88 14.89 1.29
C GLN A 25 -33.39 14.54 1.23
N ILE A 26 -32.76 14.42 2.40
CA ILE A 26 -31.51 13.68 2.53
C ILE A 26 -31.93 12.22 2.66
N SER A 27 -31.83 11.45 1.59
CA SER A 27 -32.05 10.00 1.61
C SER A 27 -31.10 9.36 2.63
N GLU A 28 -31.55 8.32 3.33
CA GLU A 28 -30.70 7.54 4.24
C GLU A 28 -29.48 6.91 3.53
N SER A 29 -29.47 6.83 2.19
CA SER A 29 -28.30 6.46 1.40
C SER A 29 -27.19 7.52 1.38
N GLY A 30 -27.50 8.78 1.70
CA GLY A 30 -26.56 9.90 1.78
C GLY A 30 -25.89 10.09 3.14
N ARG A 31 -26.31 9.36 4.18
CA ARG A 31 -25.64 9.33 5.50
C ARG A 31 -24.74 8.12 5.70
N GLN A 32 -24.76 7.16 4.76
CA GLN A 32 -23.90 5.97 4.77
C GLN A 32 -22.55 6.18 4.05
N ILE A 33 -22.27 7.36 3.51
CA ILE A 33 -21.04 7.66 2.75
C ILE A 33 -20.23 8.79 3.41
N GLN A 34 -20.19 8.76 4.74
CA GLN A 34 -19.23 9.52 5.57
C GLN A 34 -18.34 8.55 6.38
N ASN A 35 -18.32 7.26 6.03
CA ASN A 35 -17.62 6.21 6.79
C ASN A 35 -16.82 5.25 5.89
N CYS A 36 -16.12 5.77 4.88
CA CYS A 36 -14.97 5.05 4.31
C CYS A 36 -13.73 5.26 5.21
N ILE A 37 -13.82 4.60 6.38
CA ILE A 37 -12.75 3.94 7.15
C ILE A 37 -11.81 4.83 7.98
N MET A 38 -12.36 5.17 9.15
CA MET A 38 -11.70 5.05 10.45
C MET A 38 -10.74 3.85 10.51
N HIS A 39 -9.48 4.10 10.86
CA HIS A 39 -8.74 3.10 11.63
C HIS A 39 -7.62 3.76 12.44
N GLU A 40 -7.72 3.56 13.74
CA GLU A 40 -6.83 4.02 14.79
C GLU A 40 -5.51 3.24 14.75
N LEU A 41 -4.42 3.97 14.55
CA LEU A 41 -3.06 3.53 14.82
C LEU A 41 -2.55 4.38 15.98
N ILE A 42 -2.74 3.89 17.21
CA ILE A 42 -1.97 4.39 18.36
C ILE A 42 -0.58 3.76 18.23
N LEU A 43 0.37 4.56 17.74
CA LEU A 43 1.79 4.29 17.82
C LEU A 43 2.32 4.94 19.09
N GLU A 44 2.37 4.23 20.21
CA GLU A 44 3.33 4.55 21.25
C GLU A 44 3.96 3.30 21.85
N GLY A 45 5.29 3.35 21.89
CA GLY A 45 6.19 2.32 22.38
C GLY A 45 7.61 2.86 22.28
N ASN A 46 7.85 3.99 22.97
CA ASN A 46 9.19 4.48 23.25
C ASN A 46 9.95 3.40 24.01
N LEU A 47 11.14 3.04 23.56
CA LEU A 47 12.27 2.72 24.43
C LEU A 47 13.56 2.97 23.64
N GLU A 48 14.30 3.96 24.13
CA GLU A 48 15.67 4.30 23.74
C GLU A 48 16.59 3.10 24.01
N ASN A 49 17.52 2.83 23.10
CA ASN A 49 18.94 2.60 23.40
C ASN A 49 19.72 2.37 22.10
N GLY A 50 20.76 3.19 21.92
CA GLY A 50 21.62 3.15 20.73
C GLY A 50 22.67 2.05 20.77
N HIS A 51 23.01 1.50 19.61
CA HIS A 51 24.40 1.17 19.26
C HIS A 51 24.61 0.94 17.75
N GLN A 52 25.87 1.03 17.37
CA GLN A 52 26.46 1.39 16.07
C GLN A 52 26.33 0.37 14.92
N ILE A 53 26.62 0.89 13.72
CA ILE A 53 26.67 0.27 12.39
C ILE A 53 27.74 -0.84 12.29
N GLN A 54 27.38 -2.00 11.72
CA GLN A 54 28.30 -2.82 10.90
C GLN A 54 27.59 -3.50 9.71
N ASN A 55 28.32 -3.57 8.60
CA ASN A 55 27.95 -4.13 7.30
C ASN A 55 27.68 -5.65 7.33
N GLY A 56 26.74 -6.07 6.48
CA GLY A 56 26.91 -7.28 5.65
C GLY A 56 26.53 -8.63 6.23
N SER A 57 25.23 -8.86 6.47
CA SER A 57 24.48 -10.11 6.30
C SER A 57 23.15 -9.92 7.06
N VAL A 58 22.00 -10.04 6.37
CA VAL A 58 20.70 -9.91 7.03
C VAL A 58 20.58 -11.06 8.04
N LYS A 59 20.78 -10.76 9.33
CA LYS A 59 20.46 -11.71 10.39
C LYS A 59 18.96 -11.95 10.32
N GLU A 60 18.56 -13.17 10.01
CA GLU A 60 17.24 -13.64 10.37
C GLU A 60 17.02 -13.30 11.84
N HIS A 61 15.95 -12.58 12.13
CA HIS A 61 15.60 -12.30 13.50
C HIS A 61 15.29 -13.65 14.16
N ALA A 62 15.87 -13.90 15.34
CA ALA A 62 15.63 -15.11 16.13
C ALA A 62 14.17 -15.24 16.63
N ASP A 63 13.28 -14.38 16.14
CA ASP A 63 11.84 -14.35 16.42
C ASP A 63 11.05 -15.34 15.55
N GLY A 64 11.69 -16.00 14.56
CA GLY A 64 11.09 -17.05 13.74
C GLY A 64 10.13 -16.55 12.66
N PHE A 65 9.81 -15.25 12.62
CA PHE A 65 9.09 -14.66 11.51
C PHE A 65 10.00 -14.66 10.29
N SER A 66 9.50 -15.04 9.12
CA SER A 66 10.24 -14.96 7.85
C SER A 66 9.35 -14.37 6.76
N VAL A 67 9.97 -13.61 5.84
CA VAL A 67 9.25 -13.07 4.67
C VAL A 67 9.34 -14.10 3.57
N ARG A 68 8.19 -14.51 3.03
CA ARG A 68 8.11 -15.44 1.89
C ARG A 68 7.10 -14.95 0.86
N ARG A 69 7.08 -15.57 -0.33
CA ARG A 69 6.05 -15.30 -1.34
C ARG A 69 4.69 -15.82 -0.83
N LEU A 70 3.62 -15.17 -1.25
CA LEU A 70 2.26 -15.70 -1.09
C LEU A 70 2.17 -17.07 -1.77
N GLU A 71 1.50 -18.00 -1.11
CA GLU A 71 1.21 -19.35 -1.61
C GLU A 71 -0.30 -19.58 -1.71
N LEU A 72 -0.72 -20.52 -2.56
CA LEU A 72 -2.15 -20.84 -2.73
C LEU A 72 -2.80 -21.30 -1.40
N SER A 73 -2.03 -21.97 -0.55
CA SER A 73 -2.47 -22.46 0.76
C SER A 73 -2.77 -21.34 1.77
N ASP A 74 -2.28 -20.10 1.53
CA ASP A 74 -2.45 -18.97 2.44
C ASP A 74 -3.89 -18.48 2.54
N HIS A 75 -4.76 -18.87 1.59
CA HIS A 75 -6.22 -18.70 1.71
C HIS A 75 -6.76 -19.29 3.02
N LYS A 76 -6.21 -20.42 3.46
CA LYS A 76 -6.59 -21.12 4.69
C LYS A 76 -5.82 -20.64 5.93
N LYS A 77 -4.90 -19.68 5.76
CA LYS A 77 -4.05 -19.11 6.80
C LYS A 77 -4.40 -17.66 7.15
N GLY A 78 -5.63 -17.23 6.87
CA GLY A 78 -6.11 -15.91 7.30
C GLY A 78 -5.71 -14.75 6.39
N PHE A 79 -5.22 -15.01 5.17
CA PHE A 79 -4.72 -13.95 4.28
C PHE A 79 -5.81 -12.95 3.87
N VAL A 80 -7.01 -13.43 3.54
CA VAL A 80 -8.14 -12.57 3.12
C VAL A 80 -8.65 -11.74 4.29
N GLU A 81 -8.70 -12.34 5.48
CA GLU A 81 -9.07 -11.71 6.74
C GLU A 81 -8.08 -10.62 7.13
N LEU A 82 -6.78 -10.85 6.92
CA LEU A 82 -5.73 -9.85 7.11
C LEU A 82 -5.93 -8.64 6.20
N LEU A 83 -6.20 -8.86 4.91
CA LEU A 83 -6.52 -7.77 3.96
C LEU A 83 -7.77 -6.98 4.38
N GLY A 84 -8.74 -7.65 4.99
CA GLY A 84 -9.92 -7.03 5.59
C GLY A 84 -9.61 -5.97 6.68
N GLN A 85 -8.41 -6.01 7.29
CA GLN A 85 -7.98 -4.98 8.25
C GLN A 85 -7.44 -3.71 7.57
N LEU A 86 -7.11 -3.78 6.28
CA LEU A 86 -6.65 -2.65 5.48
C LEU A 86 -7.82 -1.95 4.78
N SER A 87 -8.68 -2.73 4.12
CA SER A 87 -9.78 -2.24 3.29
C SER A 87 -10.92 -3.27 3.29
N PRO A 88 -12.19 -2.87 3.07
CA PRO A 88 -13.33 -3.78 3.13
C PRO A 88 -13.14 -4.87 2.08
N THR A 89 -12.99 -6.09 2.57
CA THR A 89 -12.76 -7.27 1.74
C THR A 89 -13.85 -8.25 2.08
N ARG A 90 -14.66 -8.62 1.08
CA ARG A 90 -15.62 -9.71 1.28
C ARG A 90 -14.87 -11.04 1.39
N PRO A 91 -15.43 -12.05 2.08
CA PRO A 91 -14.92 -13.40 1.97
C PRO A 91 -14.83 -13.84 0.50
N LEU A 92 -13.76 -14.56 0.17
CA LEU A 92 -13.52 -15.14 -1.15
C LEU A 92 -13.69 -16.66 -1.07
N SER A 93 -14.33 -17.26 -2.08
CA SER A 93 -14.31 -18.73 -2.22
C SER A 93 -12.89 -19.22 -2.54
N GLU A 94 -12.64 -20.52 -2.36
CA GLU A 94 -11.35 -21.13 -2.69
C GLU A 94 -11.05 -20.99 -4.20
N GLU A 95 -12.08 -21.12 -5.05
CA GLU A 95 -11.98 -20.94 -6.49
C GLU A 95 -11.67 -19.50 -6.89
N GLU A 96 -12.36 -18.51 -6.30
CA GLU A 96 -12.11 -17.09 -6.55
C GLU A 96 -10.68 -16.70 -6.16
N PHE A 97 -10.21 -17.19 -5.02
CA PHE A 97 -8.84 -16.96 -4.57
C PHE A 97 -7.84 -17.62 -5.51
N GLN A 98 -8.06 -18.88 -5.89
CA GLN A 98 -7.17 -19.62 -6.79
C GLN A 98 -7.06 -18.97 -8.17
N GLU A 99 -8.18 -18.53 -8.74
CA GLU A 99 -8.21 -17.85 -10.04
C GLU A 99 -7.35 -16.57 -9.99
N ARG A 100 -7.61 -15.70 -8.99
CA ARG A 100 -6.84 -14.46 -8.83
C ARG A 100 -5.37 -14.72 -8.50
N PHE A 101 -5.07 -15.71 -7.65
CA PHE A 101 -3.70 -16.09 -7.33
C PHE A 101 -2.95 -16.53 -8.59
N THR A 102 -3.57 -17.35 -9.43
CA THR A 102 -2.97 -17.85 -10.67
C THR A 102 -2.69 -16.71 -11.66
N GLU A 103 -3.65 -15.79 -11.81
CA GLU A 103 -3.48 -14.58 -12.62
C GLU A 103 -2.25 -13.77 -12.17
N LEU A 104 -2.18 -13.42 -10.88
CA LEU A 104 -1.09 -12.59 -10.34
C LEU A 104 0.25 -13.32 -10.33
N ALA A 105 0.25 -14.63 -10.08
CA ALA A 105 1.46 -15.45 -10.07
C ALA A 105 2.10 -15.57 -11.47
N SER A 106 1.30 -15.43 -12.54
CA SER A 106 1.75 -15.48 -13.94
C SER A 106 2.48 -14.22 -14.42
N MET A 107 2.46 -13.13 -13.65
CA MET A 107 3.10 -11.85 -13.99
C MET A 107 4.61 -11.81 -13.65
N ASP A 108 5.22 -12.99 -13.39
CA ASP A 108 6.65 -13.19 -13.10
C ASP A 108 7.23 -12.17 -12.10
N SER A 109 8.30 -11.47 -12.48
CA SER A 109 8.98 -10.47 -11.66
C SER A 109 8.22 -9.15 -11.55
N ASP A 110 7.22 -8.94 -12.42
CA ASP A 110 6.51 -7.67 -12.52
C ASP A 110 5.36 -7.55 -11.51
N HIS A 111 4.98 -8.65 -10.84
CA HIS A 111 4.09 -8.62 -9.69
C HIS A 111 4.56 -9.58 -8.59
N HIS A 112 4.81 -9.04 -7.39
CA HIS A 112 5.26 -9.84 -6.25
C HIS A 112 4.44 -9.54 -5.00
N ILE A 113 3.85 -10.57 -4.40
CA ILE A 113 3.14 -10.50 -3.12
C ILE A 113 3.97 -11.27 -2.11
N CYS A 114 4.32 -10.61 -1.00
CA CYS A 114 5.01 -11.23 0.10
C CYS A 114 4.15 -11.28 1.36
N VAL A 115 4.35 -12.31 2.16
CA VAL A 115 3.68 -12.52 3.43
C VAL A 115 4.70 -12.83 4.52
N ILE A 116 4.29 -12.59 5.77
CA ILE A 116 4.97 -13.09 6.95
C ILE A 116 3.96 -13.96 7.71
N GLU A 117 4.34 -15.21 7.94
CA GLU A 117 3.58 -16.16 8.75
C GLU A 117 4.10 -16.13 10.19
N ASP A 118 3.19 -16.16 11.16
CA ASP A 118 3.52 -16.37 12.56
C ASP A 118 3.86 -17.85 12.80
N PRO A 119 5.08 -18.18 13.27
CA PRO A 119 5.51 -19.57 13.44
C PRO A 119 4.71 -20.33 14.52
N ILE A 120 3.99 -19.64 15.40
CA ILE A 120 3.21 -20.27 16.48
C ILE A 120 1.78 -20.56 16.02
N SER A 121 1.08 -19.57 15.48
CA SER A 121 -0.31 -19.72 15.03
C SER A 121 -0.45 -20.29 13.61
N CYS A 122 0.64 -20.31 12.83
CA CYS A 122 0.66 -20.65 11.41
C CYS A 122 -0.33 -19.80 10.59
N GLN A 123 -0.60 -18.57 11.03
CA GLN A 123 -1.43 -17.60 10.32
C GLN A 123 -0.55 -16.55 9.63
N VAL A 124 -1.02 -16.03 8.51
CA VAL A 124 -0.41 -14.87 7.85
C VAL A 124 -0.73 -13.62 8.67
N VAL A 125 0.31 -12.95 9.17
CA VAL A 125 0.20 -11.80 10.08
C VAL A 125 0.72 -10.49 9.48
N ALA A 126 1.39 -10.53 8.34
CA ALA A 126 1.69 -9.34 7.56
C ALA A 126 1.74 -9.66 6.07
N THR A 127 1.39 -8.69 5.23
CA THR A 127 1.50 -8.79 3.78
C THR A 127 1.81 -7.44 3.16
N GLY A 128 2.29 -7.48 1.92
CA GLY A 128 2.41 -6.34 1.03
C GLY A 128 2.72 -6.81 -0.39
N SER A 129 2.32 -6.03 -1.38
CA SER A 129 2.50 -6.31 -2.79
C SER A 129 3.34 -5.23 -3.47
N ILE A 130 3.97 -5.60 -4.59
CA ILE A 130 4.63 -4.64 -5.47
C ILE A 130 4.30 -4.95 -6.93
N PHE A 131 3.92 -3.91 -7.66
CA PHE A 131 3.72 -3.93 -9.11
C PHE A 131 4.84 -3.15 -9.82
N ILE A 132 5.44 -3.74 -10.86
CA ILE A 132 6.53 -3.14 -11.63
C ILE A 132 6.01 -2.58 -12.95
N GLU A 133 6.04 -1.27 -13.06
CA GLU A 133 5.63 -0.56 -14.26
C GLU A 133 6.84 -0.24 -15.16
N ARG A 134 6.78 -0.67 -16.42
CA ARG A 134 7.77 -0.33 -17.44
C ARG A 134 7.47 1.04 -18.04
N LYS A 135 8.50 1.88 -18.21
CA LYS A 135 8.37 3.25 -18.70
C LYS A 135 9.28 3.47 -19.90
N PHE A 136 8.89 4.32 -20.85
CA PHE A 136 9.81 4.81 -21.89
C PHE A 136 10.78 5.87 -21.35
N ILE A 137 10.32 6.72 -20.42
CA ILE A 137 11.14 7.74 -19.78
C ILE A 137 12.28 7.13 -18.97
N ARG A 138 13.28 7.97 -18.63
CA ARG A 138 14.48 7.54 -17.88
C ARG A 138 15.24 6.39 -18.57
N GLY A 139 15.25 6.39 -19.90
CA GLY A 139 15.98 5.39 -20.70
C GLY A 139 15.35 4.01 -20.63
N CYS A 140 14.04 3.91 -20.89
CA CYS A 140 13.28 2.66 -20.84
C CYS A 140 13.31 1.95 -19.48
N SER A 141 13.33 2.72 -18.38
CA SER A 141 13.47 2.19 -17.02
C SER A 141 12.15 1.71 -16.41
N LYS A 142 12.16 1.30 -15.13
CA LYS A 142 11.03 0.72 -14.41
C LYS A 142 10.75 1.44 -13.09
N VAL A 143 9.49 1.43 -12.66
CA VAL A 143 9.03 1.96 -11.36
C VAL A 143 8.35 0.85 -10.60
N GLY A 144 8.71 0.65 -9.33
CA GLY A 144 7.94 -0.21 -8.44
C GLY A 144 6.85 0.58 -7.71
N HIS A 145 5.65 0.01 -7.60
CA HIS A 145 4.53 0.56 -6.85
C HIS A 145 4.20 -0.41 -5.72
N ILE A 146 4.45 -0.03 -4.48
CA ILE A 146 4.12 -0.84 -3.31
C ILE A 146 2.67 -0.59 -2.93
N GLU A 147 1.90 -1.67 -2.81
CA GLU A 147 0.47 -1.67 -2.50
C GLU A 147 0.16 -2.67 -1.37
N ASP A 148 -1.06 -2.60 -0.86
CA ASP A 148 -1.66 -3.57 0.08
C ASP A 148 -0.83 -3.94 1.32
N VAL A 149 -0.04 -2.99 1.85
CA VAL A 149 0.77 -3.22 3.05
C VAL A 149 -0.11 -3.22 4.30
N VAL A 150 -0.16 -4.34 5.00
CA VAL A 150 -0.90 -4.48 6.25
C VAL A 150 -0.20 -5.43 7.22
N VAL A 151 -0.33 -5.14 8.51
CA VAL A 151 0.13 -5.98 9.63
C VAL A 151 -1.07 -6.21 10.54
N ASP A 152 -1.28 -7.47 10.91
CA ASP A 152 -2.30 -7.89 11.85
C ASP A 152 -2.22 -7.08 13.14
N LYS A 153 -3.36 -6.62 13.66
CA LYS A 153 -3.42 -5.80 14.88
C LYS A 153 -2.66 -6.41 16.06
N GLY A 154 -2.75 -7.72 16.26
CA GLY A 154 -2.07 -8.45 17.34
C GLY A 154 -0.56 -8.59 17.13
N ALA A 155 -0.07 -8.42 15.90
CA ALA A 155 1.33 -8.52 15.54
C ALA A 155 2.01 -7.15 15.30
N ARG A 156 1.32 -6.04 15.57
CA ARG A 156 1.90 -4.68 15.47
C ARG A 156 2.97 -4.45 16.55
N GLY A 157 3.89 -3.52 16.31
CA GLY A 157 5.03 -3.27 17.19
C GLY A 157 6.21 -4.23 16.99
N LEU A 158 6.00 -5.39 16.36
CA LEU A 158 7.05 -6.39 16.06
C LEU A 158 7.91 -6.05 14.82
N ARG A 159 7.83 -4.81 14.31
CA ARG A 159 8.55 -4.32 13.12
C ARG A 159 8.28 -5.11 11.83
N LEU A 160 7.25 -5.95 11.76
CA LEU A 160 6.90 -6.76 10.58
C LEU A 160 6.60 -5.91 9.34
N GLY A 161 5.91 -4.77 9.50
CA GLY A 161 5.63 -3.86 8.39
C GLY A 161 6.91 -3.30 7.75
N HIS A 162 7.93 -2.99 8.56
CA HIS A 162 9.23 -2.55 8.04
C HIS A 162 9.93 -3.66 7.25
N ARG A 163 9.80 -4.92 7.69
CA ARG A 163 10.37 -6.09 7.00
C ARG A 163 9.69 -6.32 5.65
N VAL A 164 8.37 -6.23 5.59
CA VAL A 164 7.58 -6.28 4.35
C VAL A 164 8.04 -5.18 3.38
N VAL A 165 8.02 -3.92 3.81
CA VAL A 165 8.40 -2.79 2.95
C VAL A 165 9.85 -2.94 2.46
N LYS A 166 10.78 -3.32 3.34
CA LYS A 166 12.18 -3.55 2.96
C LYS A 166 12.30 -4.64 1.89
N HIS A 167 11.60 -5.76 2.06
CA HIS A 167 11.61 -6.87 1.08
C HIS A 167 11.14 -6.40 -0.30
N LEU A 168 10.06 -5.62 -0.36
CA LEU A 168 9.52 -5.09 -1.61
C LEU A 168 10.45 -4.06 -2.26
N VAL A 169 11.12 -3.21 -1.46
CA VAL A 169 12.15 -2.28 -1.96
C VAL A 169 13.34 -3.05 -2.54
N ASP A 170 13.78 -4.12 -1.88
CA ASP A 170 14.88 -4.96 -2.37
C ASP A 170 14.49 -5.70 -3.67
N HIS A 171 13.25 -6.19 -3.78
CA HIS A 171 12.69 -6.75 -5.03
C HIS A 171 12.71 -5.72 -6.17
N ALA A 172 12.27 -4.49 -5.92
CA ALA A 172 12.28 -3.42 -6.92
C ALA A 172 13.70 -3.11 -7.42
N LYS A 173 14.67 -3.04 -6.49
CA LYS A 173 16.09 -2.82 -6.83
C LYS A 173 16.65 -3.96 -7.66
N ALA A 174 16.41 -5.21 -7.24
CA ALA A 174 16.86 -6.39 -7.97
C ALA A 174 16.25 -6.46 -9.38
N THR A 175 15.02 -5.98 -9.53
CA THR A 175 14.34 -5.87 -10.82
C THR A 175 14.84 -4.69 -11.66
N GLY A 176 15.68 -3.80 -11.13
CA GLY A 176 16.25 -2.68 -11.88
C GLY A 176 15.34 -1.45 -11.97
N CYS A 177 14.43 -1.27 -11.00
CA CYS A 177 13.64 -0.05 -10.90
C CYS A 177 14.52 1.14 -10.50
N TYR A 178 14.32 2.30 -11.14
CA TYR A 178 15.04 3.53 -10.75
C TYR A 178 14.43 4.21 -9.51
N LYS A 179 13.17 3.88 -9.19
CA LYS A 179 12.49 4.31 -7.97
C LYS A 179 11.40 3.31 -7.59
N VAL A 180 10.99 3.39 -6.33
CA VAL A 180 9.78 2.76 -5.80
C VAL A 180 8.89 3.85 -5.19
N VAL A 181 7.58 3.71 -5.33
CA VAL A 181 6.59 4.66 -4.81
C VAL A 181 5.49 3.91 -4.07
N LEU A 182 4.81 4.63 -3.18
CA LEU A 182 3.63 4.17 -2.45
C LEU A 182 2.81 5.39 -2.04
N TYR A 183 1.56 5.14 -1.69
CA TYR A 183 0.68 6.12 -1.10
C TYR A 183 0.31 5.69 0.32
N CYS A 184 0.18 6.66 1.22
CA CYS A 184 -0.17 6.38 2.61
C CYS A 184 -0.97 7.53 3.21
N LYS A 185 -1.71 7.22 4.27
CA LYS A 185 -2.38 8.25 5.07
C LYS A 185 -1.35 9.13 5.80
N PRO A 186 -1.66 10.41 6.08
CA PRO A 186 -0.71 11.31 6.74
C PRO A 186 -0.10 10.78 8.05
N GLU A 187 -0.87 10.03 8.84
CA GLU A 187 -0.42 9.41 10.10
C GLU A 187 0.65 8.33 9.92
N LEU A 188 0.79 7.74 8.72
CA LEU A 188 1.81 6.74 8.40
C LEU A 188 3.10 7.35 7.83
N ARG A 189 3.13 8.68 7.62
CA ARG A 189 4.28 9.38 7.02
C ARG A 189 5.60 9.04 7.72
N GLU A 190 5.63 9.11 9.06
CA GLU A 190 6.85 8.84 9.83
C GLU A 190 7.32 7.40 9.70
N PHE A 191 6.38 6.45 9.65
CA PHE A 191 6.71 5.04 9.45
C PHE A 191 7.44 4.82 8.11
N TYR A 192 6.92 5.37 7.02
CA TYR A 192 7.56 5.25 5.71
C TYR A 192 8.85 6.06 5.58
N GLN A 193 8.95 7.21 6.26
CA GLN A 193 10.22 7.95 6.38
C GLN A 193 11.30 7.12 7.07
N LYS A 194 10.96 6.40 8.15
CA LYS A 194 11.86 5.42 8.81
C LYS A 194 12.24 4.24 7.90
N CYS A 195 11.44 3.97 6.86
CA CYS A 195 11.77 3.01 5.80
C CYS A 195 12.62 3.62 4.66
N GLY A 196 12.98 4.90 4.74
CA GLY A 196 13.80 5.60 3.75
C GLY A 196 13.02 6.32 2.65
N PHE A 197 11.70 6.39 2.74
CA PHE A 197 10.87 7.14 1.79
C PHE A 197 10.87 8.64 2.10
N MET A 198 10.59 9.44 1.07
CA MET A 198 10.42 10.88 1.17
C MET A 198 9.08 11.27 0.55
N GLU A 199 8.36 12.20 1.19
CA GLU A 199 7.18 12.82 0.59
C GLU A 199 7.58 13.64 -0.64
N LYS A 200 6.84 13.49 -1.73
CA LYS A 200 7.16 14.14 -3.02
C LYS A 200 5.95 14.79 -3.68
N ASN A 201 4.81 14.11 -3.74
CA ASN A 201 3.61 14.55 -4.45
C ASN A 201 2.35 14.14 -3.69
N VAL A 202 1.20 14.64 -4.15
CA VAL A 202 -0.14 14.28 -3.66
C VAL A 202 -0.69 13.06 -4.41
N GLN A 203 -1.56 12.29 -3.74
CA GLN A 203 -2.38 11.24 -4.37
C GLN A 203 -3.71 11.84 -4.82
N MET A 204 -4.14 11.51 -6.03
CA MET A 204 -5.46 11.87 -6.57
C MET A 204 -6.20 10.57 -6.95
N ALA A 205 -7.50 10.48 -6.68
CA ALA A 205 -8.31 9.31 -6.98
C ALA A 205 -9.65 9.70 -7.60
N PHE A 206 -10.15 8.87 -8.51
CA PHE A 206 -11.49 8.95 -9.08
C PHE A 206 -12.12 7.56 -8.93
N TYR A 207 -13.24 7.48 -8.22
CA TYR A 207 -13.95 6.22 -7.94
C TYR A 207 -15.14 6.07 -8.89
N PHE A 208 -15.41 4.83 -9.31
CA PHE A 208 -16.51 4.47 -10.21
C PHE A 208 -17.62 3.76 -9.45
#